data_AF-A0AAE2ZLX9-F1
#
_entry.id   AF-A0AAE2ZLX9-F1
#
_cell.length_a   1.000
_cell.length_b   1.000
_cell.length_c   1.000
_cell.angle_alpha   90.00
_cell.angle_beta   90.00
_cell.angle_gamma   90.00
#
_symmetry.space_group_name_H-M   'P 1'
#
loop_
_entity.id
_entity.type
_entity.pdbx_description
1 polymer ?
#
loop_
_entity_poly.entity_id
_entity_poly.type
_entity_poly.pdbx_seq_one_letter_code
_entity_poly.pdbx_strand_id
1 'polypeptide(L)'
;MVEADRPLQTTPRDGREPLVDELIDWMVNGARPSASAKAIIRCICERLLEIGVPIDRFALFIFTLHPNLQGRRFRWFRDGDVDIAEAPMGMFSTEIYRANPIPHVIECGESIRRHLEDPDCPEDYLIVGELREQGLTDYLAVPLVFTTGETHVGA
;
A
#
# COMPACT_ATOMS: atom_id res chain seq x y z
N MET A 1 -14.73 19.24 -25.04
CA MET A 1 -13.71 20.23 -24.68
C MET A 1 -12.86 19.57 -23.61
N VAL A 2 -11.62 19.23 -23.97
CA VAL A 2 -10.72 18.39 -23.17
C VAL A 2 -10.21 19.23 -22.01
N GLU A 3 -10.52 18.87 -20.77
CA GLU A 3 -9.86 19.43 -19.61
C GLU A 3 -8.52 18.70 -19.49
N ALA A 4 -7.45 19.40 -19.87
CA ALA A 4 -6.10 18.88 -19.85
C ALA A 4 -5.72 18.54 -18.40
N ASP A 5 -5.24 17.32 -18.23
CA ASP A 5 -4.67 16.77 -17.01
C ASP A 5 -3.66 17.77 -16.43
N ARG A 6 -4.02 18.40 -15.31
CA ARG A 6 -3.17 19.38 -14.64
C ARG A 6 -2.08 18.60 -13.93
N PRO A 7 -0.78 18.81 -14.24
CA PRO A 7 0.29 18.09 -13.57
C PRO A 7 0.18 18.30 -12.06
N LEU A 8 0.25 17.20 -11.31
CA LEU A 8 0.32 17.21 -9.86
C LEU A 8 1.52 18.09 -9.46
N GLN A 9 1.25 19.29 -8.95
CA GLN A 9 2.29 20.17 -8.46
C GLN A 9 2.81 19.61 -7.13
N THR A 10 3.91 18.88 -7.19
CA THR A 10 4.66 18.50 -5.99
C THR A 10 5.45 19.72 -5.53
N THR A 11 4.89 20.49 -4.60
CA THR A 11 5.68 21.51 -3.88
C THR A 11 6.82 20.79 -3.14
N PRO A 12 8.09 21.15 -3.35
CA PRO A 12 9.18 20.63 -2.53
C PRO A 12 8.89 20.96 -1.07
N ARG A 13 8.65 19.94 -0.24
CA ARG A 13 8.65 20.11 1.22
C ARG A 13 10.10 20.11 1.64
N ASP A 14 10.59 21.28 2.01
CA ASP A 14 11.95 21.50 2.52
C ASP A 14 12.31 20.45 3.59
N GLY A 15 13.43 19.74 3.42
CA GLY A 15 13.96 18.77 4.38
C GLY A 15 13.87 17.26 4.04
N ARG A 16 13.56 16.84 2.81
CA ARG A 16 13.68 15.42 2.40
C ARG A 16 15.12 15.04 2.05
N GLU A 17 15.50 13.80 2.35
CA GLU A 17 16.76 13.23 1.90
C GLU A 17 16.74 13.08 0.35
N PRO A 18 17.83 13.42 -0.37
CA PRO A 18 17.86 13.44 -1.84
C PRO A 18 17.36 12.15 -2.50
N LEU A 19 17.62 11.00 -1.87
CA LEU A 19 17.23 9.69 -2.34
C LEU A 19 15.71 9.46 -2.33
N VAL A 20 15.00 10.05 -1.36
CA VAL A 20 13.53 9.99 -1.29
C VAL A 20 12.93 10.79 -2.44
N ASP A 21 13.50 11.95 -2.75
CA ASP A 21 13.04 12.79 -3.85
C ASP A 21 13.29 12.13 -5.22
N GLU A 22 14.43 11.43 -5.38
CA GLU A 22 14.70 10.63 -6.58
C GLU A 22 13.69 9.47 -6.76
N LEU A 23 13.32 8.78 -5.67
CA LEU A 23 12.28 7.76 -5.71
C LEU A 23 10.93 8.38 -6.11
N ILE A 24 10.55 9.52 -5.54
CA ILE A 24 9.32 10.23 -5.89
C ILE A 24 9.32 10.66 -7.35
N ASP A 25 10.41 11.25 -7.82
CA ASP A 25 10.56 11.65 -9.22
C ASP A 25 10.44 10.44 -10.16
N TRP A 26 11.08 9.32 -9.81
CA TRP A 26 10.93 8.09 -10.58
C TRP A 26 9.49 7.57 -10.59
N MET A 27 8.76 7.62 -9.47
CA MET A 27 7.36 7.19 -9.42
C MET A 27 6.45 8.06 -10.30
N VAL A 28 6.74 9.36 -10.41
CA VAL A 28 5.94 10.31 -11.20
C VAL A 28 6.32 10.28 -12.69
N ASN A 29 7.61 10.27 -13.00
CA ASN A 29 8.14 10.51 -14.35
C ASN A 29 8.85 9.29 -14.98
N GLY A 30 9.34 8.36 -14.16
CA GLY A 30 10.23 7.27 -14.57
C GLY A 30 9.56 5.90 -14.73
N ALA A 31 8.35 5.71 -14.20
CA ALA A 31 7.60 4.48 -14.37
C ALA A 31 7.12 4.37 -15.84
N ARG A 32 7.60 3.35 -16.56
CA ARG A 32 7.24 3.15 -17.98
C ARG A 32 5.73 2.90 -18.10
N PRO A 33 5.00 3.58 -19.01
CA PRO A 33 3.56 3.38 -19.20
C PRO A 33 3.14 1.93 -19.52
N SER A 34 4.06 1.12 -20.05
CA SER A 34 3.83 -0.29 -20.41
C SER A 34 4.27 -1.28 -19.32
N ALA A 35 4.78 -0.83 -18.17
CA ALA A 35 5.19 -1.72 -17.10
C ALA A 35 3.96 -2.36 -16.43
N SER A 36 4.06 -3.64 -16.07
CA SER A 36 3.02 -4.30 -15.29
C SER A 36 3.00 -3.76 -13.86
N ALA A 37 1.85 -3.79 -13.19
CA ALA A 37 1.73 -3.39 -11.78
C ALA A 37 2.73 -4.15 -10.87
N LYS A 38 2.98 -5.44 -11.16
CA LYS A 38 4.00 -6.22 -10.47
C LYS A 38 5.41 -5.63 -10.62
N ALA A 39 5.78 -5.24 -11.83
CA ALA A 39 7.09 -4.66 -12.11
C ALA A 39 7.25 -3.30 -11.40
N ILE A 40 6.21 -2.48 -11.40
CA ILE A 40 6.20 -1.19 -10.70
C ILE A 40 6.36 -1.40 -9.19
N ILE A 41 5.54 -2.25 -8.57
CA ILE A 41 5.61 -2.54 -7.13
C ILE A 41 6.99 -3.06 -6.74
N ARG A 42 7.52 -4.02 -7.50
CA ARG A 42 8.87 -4.54 -7.26
C ARG A 42 9.92 -3.42 -7.29
N CYS A 43 9.91 -2.59 -8.33
CA CYS A 43 10.85 -1.49 -8.47
C CYS A 43 10.73 -0.43 -7.36
N ILE A 44 9.52 -0.21 -6.81
CA ILE A 44 9.30 0.66 -5.65
C ILE A 44 9.94 0.03 -4.40
N CYS A 45 9.63 -1.24 -4.11
CA CYS A 45 10.16 -1.93 -2.93
C CYS A 45 11.69 -2.04 -2.97
N GLU A 46 12.27 -2.38 -4.13
CA GLU A 46 13.73 -2.45 -4.32
C GLU A 46 14.40 -1.09 -4.04
N ARG A 47 13.84 0.01 -4.56
CA ARG A 47 14.36 1.35 -4.29
C ARG A 47 14.21 1.74 -2.82
N LEU A 48 13.09 1.39 -2.17
CA LEU A 48 12.92 1.63 -0.73
C LEU A 48 14.00 0.92 0.09
N LEU A 49 14.38 -0.31 -0.30
CA LEU A 49 15.50 -1.03 0.30
C LEU A 49 16.84 -0.35 0.04
N GLU A 50 17.09 0.10 -1.19
CA GLU A 50 18.33 0.80 -1.57
C GLU A 50 18.57 2.09 -0.77
N ILE A 51 17.49 2.79 -0.40
CA ILE A 51 17.55 4.02 0.42
C ILE A 51 17.50 3.72 1.93
N GLY A 52 17.55 2.45 2.33
CA GLY A 52 17.69 2.03 3.72
C GLY A 52 16.38 1.84 4.49
N VAL A 53 15.21 1.83 3.83
CA VAL A 53 13.94 1.48 4.49
C VAL A 53 13.81 -0.04 4.57
N PRO A 54 13.80 -0.65 5.76
CA PRO A 54 13.77 -2.11 5.91
C PRO A 54 12.35 -2.65 5.71
N ILE A 55 11.97 -2.92 4.46
CA ILE A 55 10.65 -3.47 4.10
C ILE A 55 10.81 -4.94 3.73
N ASP A 56 10.11 -5.81 4.46
CA ASP A 56 10.12 -7.25 4.24
C ASP A 56 8.85 -7.76 3.55
N ARG A 57 7.76 -6.98 3.66
CA ARG A 57 6.47 -7.24 3.05
C ARG A 57 5.80 -5.93 2.67
N PHE A 58 5.17 -5.90 1.51
CA PHE A 58 4.34 -4.79 1.06
C PHE A 58 3.05 -5.34 0.42
N ALA A 59 1.93 -4.66 0.61
CA ALA A 59 0.67 -4.96 -0.05
C ALA A 59 -0.04 -3.69 -0.53
N LEU A 60 -0.56 -3.75 -1.75
CA LEU A 60 -1.41 -2.72 -2.34
C LEU A 60 -2.80 -3.29 -2.60
N PHE A 61 -3.82 -2.66 -2.02
CA PHE A 61 -5.21 -3.02 -2.16
C PHE A 61 -5.91 -1.98 -3.03
N ILE A 62 -6.23 -2.36 -4.27
CA ILE A 62 -6.98 -1.52 -5.21
C ILE A 62 -8.42 -2.01 -5.24
N PHE A 63 -9.35 -1.17 -4.83
CA PHE A 63 -10.77 -1.47 -4.87
C PHE A 63 -11.38 -0.95 -6.15
N THR A 64 -12.26 -1.73 -6.77
CA THR A 64 -12.80 -1.39 -8.08
C THR A 64 -14.30 -1.17 -7.99
N LEU A 65 -14.81 -0.17 -8.71
CA LEU A 65 -16.25 0.01 -8.95
C LEU A 65 -16.82 -1.00 -9.98
N HIS A 66 -16.12 -2.10 -10.24
CA HIS A 66 -16.51 -3.09 -11.23
C HIS A 66 -17.58 -4.03 -10.66
N PRO A 67 -18.68 -4.34 -11.37
CA PRO A 67 -19.84 -5.05 -10.81
C PRO A 67 -19.57 -6.48 -10.33
N ASN A 68 -18.46 -7.10 -10.78
CA ASN A 68 -18.11 -8.49 -10.44
C ASN A 68 -16.80 -8.63 -9.66
N LEU A 69 -16.07 -7.54 -9.42
CA LEU A 69 -14.76 -7.57 -8.77
C LEU A 69 -14.74 -6.48 -7.72
N GLN A 70 -14.58 -6.87 -6.46
CA GLN A 70 -14.61 -5.91 -5.36
C GLN A 70 -13.26 -5.22 -5.18
N GLY A 71 -12.18 -5.91 -5.57
CA GLY A 71 -10.84 -5.33 -5.60
C GLY A 71 -9.76 -6.35 -5.94
N ARG A 72 -8.52 -5.88 -5.94
CA ARG A 72 -7.31 -6.66 -6.16
C ARG A 72 -6.30 -6.32 -5.08
N ARG A 73 -5.66 -7.35 -4.56
CA ARG A 73 -4.48 -7.24 -3.71
C ARG A 73 -3.26 -7.61 -4.53
N PHE A 74 -2.27 -6.73 -4.54
CA PHE A 74 -0.91 -7.06 -4.93
C PHE A 74 -0.10 -7.18 -3.65
N ARG A 75 0.73 -8.20 -3.49
CA ARG A 75 1.59 -8.33 -2.32
C ARG A 75 2.96 -8.81 -2.75
N TRP A 76 3.96 -8.23 -2.13
CA TRP A 76 5.37 -8.46 -2.38
C TRP A 76 6.03 -8.88 -1.07
N PHE A 77 7.01 -9.78 -1.18
CA PHE A 77 7.89 -10.18 -0.09
C PHE A 77 9.33 -9.99 -0.56
N ARG A 78 10.25 -9.67 0.36
CA ARG A 78 11.67 -9.46 0.07
C ARG A 78 12.28 -10.58 -0.76
N ASP A 79 11.98 -11.83 -0.41
CA ASP A 79 12.55 -13.02 -1.04
C ASP A 79 11.63 -13.65 -2.11
N GLY A 80 10.62 -12.92 -2.59
CA GLY A 80 9.58 -13.46 -3.47
C GLY A 80 9.18 -12.60 -4.67
N ASP A 81 8.33 -13.15 -5.54
CA ASP A 81 7.66 -12.37 -6.58
C ASP A 81 6.38 -11.72 -6.02
N VAL A 82 5.83 -10.76 -6.76
CA VAL A 82 4.56 -10.12 -6.44
C VAL A 82 3.42 -11.11 -6.69
N ASP A 83 2.69 -11.52 -5.65
CA ASP A 83 1.43 -12.25 -5.77
C ASP A 83 0.23 -11.32 -5.99
N ILE A 84 -0.75 -11.78 -6.76
CA ILE A 84 -1.99 -11.05 -7.03
C ILE A 84 -3.14 -11.93 -6.59
N ALA A 85 -4.03 -11.38 -5.77
CA ALA A 85 -5.29 -12.01 -5.41
C ALA A 85 -6.46 -11.08 -5.76
N GLU A 86 -7.55 -11.67 -6.24
CA GLU A 86 -8.80 -10.97 -6.51
C GLU A 86 -9.75 -11.13 -5.31
N ALA A 87 -10.41 -10.04 -4.94
CA ALA A 87 -11.46 -10.04 -3.93
C ALA A 87 -12.80 -10.33 -4.62
N PRO A 88 -13.40 -11.52 -4.42
CA PRO A 88 -14.72 -11.82 -4.96
C PRO A 88 -15.79 -10.94 -4.29
N MET A 89 -16.94 -10.82 -4.95
CA MET A 89 -18.08 -10.11 -4.39
C MET A 89 -18.49 -10.68 -3.03
N GLY A 90 -18.78 -9.79 -2.08
CA GLY A 90 -19.16 -10.15 -0.72
C GLY A 90 -17.98 -10.37 0.23
N MET A 91 -16.73 -10.30 -0.23
CA MET A 91 -15.55 -10.36 0.64
C MET A 91 -15.64 -9.32 1.76
N PHE A 92 -16.10 -8.11 1.46
CA PHE A 92 -16.21 -7.04 2.45
C PHE A 92 -17.24 -7.31 3.57
N SER A 93 -18.13 -8.28 3.36
CA SER A 93 -19.14 -8.67 4.35
C SER A 93 -18.67 -9.82 5.24
N THR A 94 -17.46 -10.37 5.02
CA THR A 94 -16.92 -11.48 5.80
C THR A 94 -16.35 -10.99 7.14
N GLU A 95 -16.38 -11.86 8.15
CA GLU A 95 -15.73 -11.58 9.45
C GLU A 95 -14.22 -11.41 9.30
N ILE A 96 -13.60 -12.21 8.41
CA ILE A 96 -12.17 -12.10 8.11
C ILE A 96 -11.82 -10.70 7.60
N TYR A 97 -12.63 -10.12 6.71
CA TYR A 97 -12.39 -8.75 6.24
C TYR A 97 -12.52 -7.73 7.39
N ARG A 98 -13.55 -7.85 8.23
CA ARG A 98 -13.76 -6.94 9.38
C ARG A 98 -12.69 -7.06 10.46
N ALA A 99 -12.03 -8.21 10.56
CA ALA A 99 -10.94 -8.47 11.50
C ALA A 99 -9.56 -7.99 10.98
N ASN A 100 -9.51 -7.36 9.80
CA ASN A 100 -8.33 -6.73 9.24
C ASN A 100 -8.37 -5.20 9.42
N PRO A 101 -7.23 -4.51 9.34
CA PRO A 101 -7.15 -3.04 9.45
C PRO A 101 -7.66 -2.31 8.20
N ILE A 102 -7.63 -2.98 7.05
CA ILE A 102 -7.97 -2.43 5.73
C ILE A 102 -9.35 -1.74 5.67
N PRO A 103 -10.46 -2.31 6.17
CA PRO A 103 -11.75 -1.62 6.21
C PRO A 103 -11.69 -0.29 6.97
N HIS A 104 -11.02 -0.26 8.13
CA HIS A 104 -10.91 0.97 8.93
C HIS A 104 -10.14 2.06 8.17
N VAL A 105 -9.02 1.71 7.52
CA VAL A 105 -8.25 2.67 6.73
C VAL A 105 -9.08 3.25 5.57
N ILE A 106 -9.93 2.44 4.94
CA ILE A 106 -10.81 2.89 3.85
C ILE A 106 -11.93 3.79 4.36
N GLU A 107 -12.63 3.34 5.40
CA GLU A 107 -13.85 3.99 5.91
C GLU A 107 -13.53 5.28 6.65
N CYS A 108 -12.46 5.30 7.44
CA CYS A 108 -12.05 6.46 8.23
C CYS A 108 -11.04 7.34 7.50
N GLY A 109 -10.32 6.82 6.51
CA GLY A 109 -9.22 7.56 5.87
C GLY A 109 -8.04 7.79 6.81
N GLU A 110 -7.88 6.95 7.82
CA GLU A 110 -6.86 7.08 8.87
C GLU A 110 -5.80 5.98 8.73
N SER A 111 -4.54 6.36 8.89
CA SER A 111 -3.44 5.39 8.90
C SER A 111 -3.42 4.61 10.21
N ILE A 112 -3.16 3.31 10.11
CA ILE A 112 -2.94 2.43 11.26
C ILE A 112 -1.47 2.04 11.31
N ARG A 113 -0.82 2.25 12.46
CA ARG A 113 0.53 1.74 12.72
C ARG A 113 0.56 0.86 13.96
N ARG A 114 1.25 -0.28 13.89
CA ARG A 114 1.46 -1.20 15.01
C ARG A 114 2.95 -1.47 15.14
N HIS A 115 3.51 -1.15 16.30
CA HIS A 115 4.88 -1.51 16.66
C HIS A 115 4.84 -2.91 17.25
N LEU A 116 5.11 -3.93 16.43
CA LEU A 116 4.83 -5.33 16.75
C LEU A 116 5.71 -5.87 17.88
N GLU A 117 6.87 -5.25 18.09
CA GLU A 117 7.80 -5.58 19.19
C GLU A 117 7.41 -4.95 20.54
N ASP A 118 6.51 -3.97 20.54
CA ASP A 118 6.02 -3.34 21.76
C ASP A 118 5.10 -4.32 22.53
N PRO A 119 5.41 -4.65 23.80
CA PRO A 119 4.55 -5.49 24.63
C PRO A 119 3.12 -4.95 24.81
N ASP A 120 2.95 -3.63 24.70
CA ASP A 120 1.66 -2.96 24.84
C ASP A 120 0.93 -2.78 23.48
N CYS A 121 1.49 -3.31 22.38
CA CYS A 121 0.85 -3.28 21.07
C CYS A 121 -0.50 -4.01 21.10
N PRO A 122 -1.61 -3.35 20.69
CA PRO A 122 -2.92 -3.97 20.72
C PRO A 122 -3.03 -5.12 19.70
N GLU A 123 -3.72 -6.19 20.10
CA GLU A 123 -4.10 -7.34 19.26
C GLU A 123 -5.48 -7.11 18.63
N ASP A 124 -5.64 -5.99 17.95
CA ASP A 124 -6.93 -5.55 17.39
C ASP A 124 -7.21 -6.08 15.98
N TYR A 125 -6.20 -6.65 15.31
CA TYR A 125 -6.34 -7.24 13.98
C TYR A 125 -5.58 -8.56 13.86
N LEU A 126 -6.14 -9.52 13.11
CA LEU A 126 -5.52 -10.84 12.90
C LEU A 126 -4.10 -10.76 12.34
N ILE A 127 -3.86 -9.78 11.46
CA ILE A 127 -2.56 -9.57 10.82
C ILE A 127 -1.46 -9.21 11.83
N VAL A 128 -1.78 -8.62 12.99
CA VAL A 128 -0.79 -8.23 14.00
C VAL A 128 -0.06 -9.45 14.54
N GLY A 129 -0.80 -10.46 15.01
CA GLY A 129 -0.25 -11.74 15.45
C GLY A 129 0.56 -12.44 14.36
N GLU A 130 -0.01 -12.54 13.15
CA GLU A 130 0.65 -13.21 12.01
C GLU A 130 2.01 -12.58 11.65
N LEU A 131 2.08 -11.24 11.62
CA LEU A 131 3.32 -10.53 11.28
C LEU A 131 4.37 -10.65 12.40
N ARG A 132 3.93 -10.64 13.66
CA ARG A 132 4.83 -10.85 14.80
C ARG A 132 5.45 -12.25 14.79
N GLU A 133 4.65 -13.29 14.49
CA GLU A 133 5.15 -14.66 14.34
C GLU A 133 6.17 -14.79 13.17
N GLN A 134 6.04 -13.93 12.15
CA GLN A 134 6.99 -13.82 11.04
C GLN A 134 8.27 -13.02 11.41
N GLY A 135 8.36 -12.49 12.62
CA GLY A 135 9.52 -11.72 13.10
C GLY A 135 9.57 -10.28 12.59
N LEU A 136 8.46 -9.73 12.10
CA LEU A 136 8.36 -8.32 11.72
C LEU A 136 8.22 -7.44 12.97
N THR A 137 8.77 -6.22 12.89
CA THR A 137 8.84 -5.29 14.03
C THR A 137 7.85 -4.14 13.92
N ASP A 138 7.41 -3.80 12.71
CA ASP A 138 6.50 -2.69 12.45
C ASP A 138 5.50 -3.06 11.36
N TYR A 139 4.29 -2.54 11.48
CA TYR A 139 3.25 -2.64 10.48
C TYR A 139 2.59 -1.27 10.29
N LEU A 140 2.47 -0.82 9.05
CA LEU A 140 1.86 0.46 8.70
C LEU A 140 0.89 0.26 7.54
N ALA A 141 -0.38 0.57 7.75
CA ALA A 141 -1.39 0.69 6.70
C ALA A 141 -1.77 2.16 6.50
N VAL A 142 -1.75 2.63 5.26
CA VAL A 142 -2.01 4.02 4.88
C VAL A 142 -3.10 4.12 3.81
N PRO A 143 -3.97 5.15 3.89
CA PRO A 143 -4.93 5.43 2.85
C PRO A 143 -4.23 6.00 1.61
N LEU A 144 -4.65 5.53 0.44
CA LEU A 144 -4.24 6.01 -0.87
C LEU A 144 -5.48 6.59 -1.56
N VAL A 145 -5.65 7.91 -1.47
CA VAL A 145 -6.81 8.60 -2.04
C VAL A 145 -6.54 8.92 -3.50
N PHE A 146 -7.36 8.37 -4.40
CA PHE A 146 -7.26 8.62 -5.84
C PHE A 146 -7.91 9.96 -6.20
N THR A 147 -7.52 10.53 -7.34
CA THR A 147 -8.05 11.82 -7.83
C THR A 147 -9.55 11.76 -8.12
N THR A 148 -10.09 10.57 -8.34
CA THR A 148 -11.50 10.26 -8.52
C THR A 148 -12.27 10.13 -7.20
N GLY A 149 -11.58 10.19 -6.05
CA GLY A 149 -12.16 10.23 -4.72
C GLY A 149 -12.26 8.86 -4.02
N GLU A 150 -12.00 7.75 -4.72
CA GLU A 150 -11.91 6.44 -4.06
C GLU A 150 -10.67 6.33 -3.16
N THR A 151 -10.84 5.66 -2.03
CA THR A 151 -9.74 5.32 -1.13
C THR A 151 -9.29 3.88 -1.37
N HIS A 152 -7.99 3.71 -1.52
CA HIS A 152 -7.27 2.44 -1.57
C HIS A 152 -6.33 2.32 -0.38
N VAL A 153 -5.63 1.20 -0.23
CA VAL A 153 -4.73 1.00 0.91
C VAL A 153 -3.37 0.47 0.47
N GLY A 154 -2.31 1.10 0.97
CA GLY A 154 -0.96 0.53 0.99
C GLY A 154 -0.65 0.03 2.40
N ALA A 155 -0.06 -1.16 2.54
CA ALA A 155 0.25 -1.77 3.83
C ALA A 155 1.49 -2.66 3.81
#